data_AF-A0A433D6Y6-F1
#
_entry.id   AF-A0A433D6Y6-F1
#
_cell.length_a   1.000
_cell.length_b   1.000
_cell.length_c   1.000
_cell.angle_alpha   90.00
_cell.angle_beta   90.00
_cell.angle_gamma   90.00
#
_symmetry.space_group_name_H-M   'P 1'
#
loop_
_entity.id
_entity.type
_entity.pdbx_description
1 polymer ?
#
loop_
_entity_poly.entity_id
_entity_poly.type
_entity_poly.pdbx_seq_one_letter_code
_entity_poly.pdbx_strand_id
1 'polypeptide(L)'
;MQLFQILTPFAPCFALARSSWSRADEPIIIGDFTEAEALEYLHDKLDIEKEKAQQLYGLVGGHIHYIYDVRKSALLSIKERLKEANMLEGLPNYTIGKRIIQEVLTKKQIDLKDYYKIINDKKVADQILQASVSWLKKLSPSSLA
;
A
#
# COMPACT_ATOMS: atom_id res chain seq x y z
N MET A 1 8.82 -55.55 56.38
CA MET A 1 9.98 -54.84 55.79
C MET A 1 9.67 -54.54 54.34
N GLN A 2 10.02 -53.32 53.89
CA GLN A 2 10.07 -52.83 52.51
C GLN A 2 8.71 -52.57 51.82
N LEU A 3 8.48 -51.51 51.03
CA LEU A 3 9.08 -50.19 50.77
C LEU A 3 8.06 -49.50 49.81
N PHE A 4 7.91 -48.17 49.90
CA PHE A 4 7.17 -47.33 48.96
C PHE A 4 7.62 -47.53 47.51
N GLN A 5 6.70 -47.61 46.54
CA GLN A 5 6.91 -47.07 45.18
C GLN A 5 5.63 -46.51 44.57
N ILE A 6 5.73 -45.24 44.17
CA ILE A 6 4.77 -44.45 43.38
C ILE A 6 5.11 -44.69 41.90
N LEU A 7 4.11 -44.92 41.03
CA LEU A 7 4.26 -44.63 39.59
C LEU A 7 2.89 -44.41 38.94
N THR A 8 2.71 -43.18 38.44
CA THR A 8 1.59 -42.66 37.66
C THR A 8 1.50 -43.30 36.27
N PRO A 9 0.32 -43.30 35.61
CA PRO A 9 0.13 -43.92 34.31
C PRO A 9 0.77 -43.10 33.18
N PHE A 10 1.63 -43.75 32.39
CA PHE A 10 2.01 -43.29 31.06
C PHE A 10 0.80 -43.50 30.13
N ALA A 11 0.03 -42.45 29.87
CA ALA A 11 -0.89 -42.42 28.74
C ALA A 11 -0.09 -42.01 27.49
N PRO A 12 0.04 -42.85 26.46
CA PRO A 12 0.69 -42.44 25.22
C PRO A 12 -0.22 -41.44 24.51
N CYS A 13 0.21 -40.18 24.45
CA CYS A 13 -0.44 -39.14 23.67
C CYS A 13 -0.09 -39.35 22.19
N PHE A 14 -0.76 -40.31 21.53
CA PHE A 14 -0.81 -40.34 20.07
C PHE A 14 -1.80 -39.26 19.60
N ALA A 15 -1.43 -37.99 19.80
CA ALA A 15 -1.98 -36.91 19.00
C ALA A 15 -1.40 -37.09 17.59
N LEU A 16 -2.13 -37.80 16.72
CA LEU A 16 -1.90 -37.72 15.28
C LEU A 16 -1.93 -36.24 14.92
N ALA A 17 -0.74 -35.68 14.67
CA ALA A 17 -0.55 -34.30 14.26
C ALA A 17 -1.15 -34.12 12.86
N ARG A 18 -2.47 -34.00 12.80
CA ARG A 18 -3.18 -33.43 11.67
C ARG A 18 -2.78 -31.96 11.65
N SER A 19 -1.93 -31.58 10.69
CA SER A 19 -1.53 -30.19 10.50
C SER A 19 -2.77 -29.30 10.45
N SER A 20 -2.70 -28.05 10.93
CA SER A 20 -3.81 -27.09 10.81
C SER A 20 -4.34 -26.99 9.37
N TRP A 21 -3.49 -27.27 8.40
CA TRP A 21 -3.82 -27.38 6.98
C TRP A 21 -4.86 -28.45 6.65
N SER A 22 -4.82 -29.61 7.30
CA SER A 22 -5.79 -30.69 7.09
C SER A 22 -7.16 -30.45 7.75
N ARG A 23 -7.28 -29.39 8.56
CA ARG A 23 -8.51 -28.92 9.21
C ARG A 23 -9.07 -27.65 8.59
N ALA A 24 -8.37 -27.04 7.64
CA ALA A 24 -8.94 -25.94 6.88
C ALA A 24 -10.08 -26.51 6.03
N ASP A 25 -11.27 -25.91 6.14
CA ASP A 25 -12.33 -26.11 5.16
C ASP A 25 -11.82 -25.77 3.76
N GLU A 26 -12.53 -26.21 2.71
CA GLU A 26 -12.16 -25.90 1.33
C GLU A 26 -11.74 -24.43 1.22
N PRO A 27 -10.52 -24.14 0.73
CA PRO A 27 -10.03 -22.78 0.68
C PRO A 27 -11.02 -21.95 -0.13
N ILE A 28 -11.46 -20.82 0.44
CA ILE A 28 -12.27 -19.85 -0.31
C ILE A 28 -11.37 -19.32 -1.41
N ILE A 29 -11.54 -19.85 -2.63
CA ILE A 29 -10.88 -19.34 -3.83
C ILE A 29 -11.59 -18.04 -4.16
N ILE A 30 -10.97 -16.91 -3.87
CA ILE A 30 -11.38 -15.63 -4.44
C ILE A 30 -11.01 -15.73 -5.93
N GLY A 31 -12.00 -16.11 -6.73
CA GLY A 31 -11.84 -16.23 -8.18
C GLY A 31 -11.60 -14.87 -8.83
N ASP A 32 -10.96 -14.91 -9.98
CA ASP A 32 -10.80 -13.73 -10.82
C ASP A 32 -12.15 -13.26 -11.35
N PHE A 33 -12.29 -11.95 -11.54
CA PHE A 33 -13.50 -11.39 -12.15
C PHE A 33 -13.63 -11.88 -13.59
N THR A 34 -14.83 -12.29 -13.98
CA THR A 34 -15.14 -12.49 -15.40
C THR A 34 -15.10 -11.14 -16.13
N GLU A 35 -14.93 -11.13 -17.46
CA GLU A 35 -14.86 -9.89 -18.25
C GLU A 35 -16.06 -8.96 -18.00
N ALA A 36 -17.26 -9.52 -17.89
CA ALA A 36 -18.46 -8.74 -17.63
C ALA A 36 -18.42 -8.09 -16.25
N GLU A 37 -18.14 -8.86 -15.19
CA GLU A 37 -18.07 -8.35 -13.81
C GLU A 37 -16.93 -7.34 -13.64
N ALA A 38 -15.81 -7.58 -14.34
CA ALA A 38 -14.66 -6.70 -14.40
C ALA A 38 -15.00 -5.33 -14.99
N LEU A 39 -15.63 -5.33 -16.17
CA LEU A 39 -16.01 -4.10 -16.86
C LEU A 39 -17.13 -3.36 -16.12
N GLU A 40 -18.12 -4.08 -15.58
CA GLU A 40 -19.16 -3.51 -14.72
C GLU A 40 -18.54 -2.84 -13.50
N TYR A 41 -17.61 -3.49 -12.82
CA TYR A 41 -16.92 -2.90 -11.67
C TYR A 41 -16.09 -1.66 -12.06
N LEU A 42 -15.33 -1.72 -13.15
CA LEU A 42 -14.48 -0.61 -13.61
C LEU A 42 -15.30 0.59 -14.07
N HIS A 43 -16.40 0.36 -14.77
CA HIS A 43 -17.24 1.42 -15.28
C HIS A 43 -18.17 1.98 -14.20
N ASP A 44 -18.93 1.11 -13.51
CA ASP A 44 -20.02 1.56 -12.63
C ASP A 44 -19.54 1.95 -11.23
N LYS A 45 -18.48 1.31 -10.71
CA LYS A 45 -17.93 1.67 -9.38
C LYS A 45 -16.79 2.67 -9.43
N LEU A 46 -15.96 2.62 -10.47
CA LEU A 46 -14.76 3.45 -10.58
C LEU A 46 -14.90 4.59 -11.60
N ASP A 47 -16.04 4.69 -12.28
CA ASP A 47 -16.36 5.74 -13.27
C ASP A 47 -15.28 5.86 -14.37
N ILE A 48 -14.75 4.71 -14.81
CA ILE A 48 -13.76 4.64 -15.87
C ILE A 48 -14.48 4.47 -17.20
N GLU A 49 -14.13 5.33 -18.15
CA GLU A 49 -14.59 5.25 -19.54
C GLU A 49 -14.42 3.83 -20.10
N LYS A 50 -15.46 3.34 -20.78
CA LYS A 50 -15.58 1.94 -21.20
C LYS A 50 -14.38 1.44 -22.03
N GLU A 51 -13.85 2.28 -22.92
CA GLU A 51 -12.66 1.96 -23.71
C GLU A 51 -11.42 1.73 -22.85
N LYS A 52 -11.23 2.55 -21.81
CA LYS A 52 -10.10 2.42 -20.87
C LYS A 52 -10.30 1.24 -19.94
N ALA A 53 -11.53 0.95 -19.54
CA ALA A 53 -11.87 -0.24 -18.76
C ALA A 53 -11.51 -1.53 -19.52
N GLN A 54 -11.81 -1.59 -20.82
CA GLN A 54 -11.42 -2.71 -21.68
C GLN A 54 -9.90 -2.85 -21.82
N GLN A 55 -9.17 -1.74 -21.99
CA GLN A 55 -7.70 -1.77 -22.02
C GLN A 55 -7.12 -2.26 -20.68
N LEU A 56 -7.68 -1.82 -19.55
CA LEU A 56 -7.26 -2.25 -18.22
C LEU A 56 -7.53 -3.75 -18.00
N TYR A 57 -8.70 -4.23 -18.41
CA TYR A 57 -9.00 -5.66 -18.38
C TYR A 57 -8.06 -6.46 -19.28
N GLY A 58 -7.75 -5.97 -20.49
CA GLY A 58 -6.79 -6.63 -21.38
C GLY A 58 -5.37 -6.73 -20.81
N LEU A 59 -4.98 -5.81 -19.92
CA LEU A 59 -3.66 -5.80 -19.27
C LEU A 59 -3.58 -6.67 -18.02
N VAL A 60 -4.64 -6.69 -17.22
CA VAL A 60 -4.62 -7.29 -15.86
C VAL A 60 -5.54 -8.52 -15.75
N GLY A 61 -6.35 -8.77 -16.78
CA GLY A 61 -7.38 -9.79 -16.81
C GLY A 61 -8.43 -9.56 -15.72
N GLY A 62 -8.92 -10.67 -15.17
CA GLY A 62 -9.84 -10.66 -14.03
C GLY A 62 -9.19 -10.27 -12.69
N HIS A 63 -7.88 -10.01 -12.65
CA HIS A 63 -7.17 -9.67 -11.41
C HIS A 63 -7.24 -8.17 -11.04
N ILE A 64 -8.40 -7.54 -11.22
CA ILE A 64 -8.61 -6.09 -10.99
C ILE A 64 -8.30 -5.67 -9.54
N HIS A 65 -8.40 -6.60 -8.59
CA HIS A 65 -8.04 -6.36 -7.19
C HIS A 65 -6.62 -5.78 -7.03
N TYR A 66 -5.65 -6.25 -7.82
CA TYR A 66 -4.27 -5.74 -7.74
C TYR A 66 -4.15 -4.27 -8.16
N ILE A 67 -5.00 -3.80 -9.09
CA ILE A 67 -4.99 -2.39 -9.54
C ILE A 67 -5.41 -1.47 -8.40
N TYR A 68 -6.46 -1.87 -7.68
CA TYR A 68 -6.95 -1.13 -6.52
C TYR A 68 -5.87 -1.04 -5.43
N ASP A 69 -5.16 -2.14 -5.19
CA ASP A 69 -4.12 -2.22 -4.18
C ASP A 69 -2.87 -1.39 -4.56
N VAL A 70 -2.50 -1.37 -5.84
CA VAL A 70 -1.42 -0.51 -6.36
C VAL A 70 -1.80 0.98 -6.24
N ARG A 71 -3.03 1.37 -6.58
CA ARG A 71 -3.47 2.76 -6.44
C ARG A 71 -3.49 3.20 -4.98
N LYS A 72 -3.98 2.33 -4.09
CA LYS A 72 -4.05 2.59 -2.65
C LYS A 72 -2.65 2.72 -2.04
N SER A 73 -1.73 1.83 -2.37
CA SER A 73 -0.34 1.87 -1.91
C SER A 73 0.43 3.10 -2.44
N ALA A 74 0.19 3.51 -3.69
CA ALA A 74 0.74 4.75 -4.24
C ALA A 74 0.23 5.99 -3.48
N LEU A 75 -1.07 6.06 -3.19
CA LEU A 75 -1.66 7.17 -2.43
C LEU A 75 -1.16 7.21 -0.97
N LEU A 76 -1.01 6.04 -0.33
CA LEU A 76 -0.42 5.92 1.01
C LEU A 76 1.03 6.45 1.03
N SER A 77 1.84 6.02 0.07
CA SER A 77 3.21 6.49 -0.09
C SER A 77 3.30 8.01 -0.27
N ILE A 78 2.40 8.60 -1.07
CA ILE A 78 2.34 10.05 -1.27
C ILE A 78 1.93 10.75 0.03
N LYS A 79 0.93 10.23 0.75
CA LYS A 79 0.48 10.80 2.03
C LYS A 79 1.58 10.79 3.08
N GLU A 80 2.37 9.72 3.16
CA GLU A 80 3.51 9.63 4.06
C GLU A 80 4.58 10.69 3.75
N ARG A 81 4.93 10.86 2.46
CA ARG A 81 5.87 11.91 2.03
C ARG A 81 5.39 13.31 2.39
N LEU A 82 4.10 13.59 2.20
CA LEU A 82 3.49 14.86 2.58
C LEU A 82 3.51 15.08 4.10
N LYS A 83 3.33 14.01 4.89
CA LYS A 83 3.45 14.08 6.35
C LYS A 83 4.87 14.45 6.77
N GLU A 84 5.88 13.82 6.18
CA GLU A 84 7.30 14.10 6.48
C GLU A 84 7.71 15.52 6.08
N ALA A 85 7.16 16.03 4.97
CA ALA A 85 7.34 17.41 4.53
C ALA A 85 6.56 18.44 5.37
N ASN A 86 5.85 18.00 6.42
CA ASN A 86 4.98 18.83 7.26
C ASN A 86 3.88 19.57 6.47
N MET A 87 3.35 18.92 5.43
CA MET A 87 2.36 19.49 4.49
C MET A 87 0.91 19.08 4.80
N LEU A 88 0.69 18.25 5.81
CA LEU A 88 -0.66 17.88 6.25
C LEU A 88 -1.30 18.97 7.12
N GLU A 89 -2.61 18.88 7.31
CA GLU A 89 -3.37 19.83 8.11
C GLU A 89 -2.82 19.94 9.54
N GLY A 90 -2.70 21.18 10.04
CA GLY A 90 -2.13 21.50 11.34
C GLY A 90 -0.59 21.58 11.39
N LEU A 91 0.11 21.34 10.28
CA LEU A 91 1.57 21.41 10.18
C LEU A 91 2.03 22.71 9.46
N PRO A 92 3.28 23.18 9.69
CA PRO A 92 3.76 24.50 9.25
C PRO A 92 3.71 24.73 7.73
N ASN A 93 3.73 23.67 6.91
CA ASN A 93 3.71 23.79 5.44
C ASN A 93 2.35 23.44 4.82
N TYR A 94 1.26 23.44 5.60
CA TYR A 94 -0.07 23.03 5.11
C TYR A 94 -0.56 23.84 3.90
N THR A 95 -0.41 25.17 3.92
CA THR A 95 -0.87 26.05 2.83
C THR A 95 -0.12 25.81 1.53
N ILE A 96 1.19 25.54 1.63
CA ILE A 96 2.06 25.18 0.50
C ILE A 96 1.69 23.78 0.00
N GLY A 97 1.55 22.82 0.92
CA GLY A 97 1.13 21.45 0.63
C GLY A 97 -0.21 21.40 -0.12
N LYS A 98 -1.20 22.17 0.32
CA LYS A 98 -2.51 22.29 -0.34
C LYS A 98 -2.38 22.74 -1.79
N ARG A 99 -1.57 23.76 -2.08
CA ARG A 99 -1.34 24.25 -3.45
C ARG A 99 -0.67 23.20 -4.32
N ILE A 100 0.35 22.52 -3.79
CA ILE A 100 1.07 21.46 -4.50
C ILE A 100 0.13 20.30 -4.83
N ILE A 101 -0.65 19.82 -3.86
CA ILE A 101 -1.61 18.73 -4.08
C ILE A 101 -2.64 19.12 -5.14
N GLN A 102 -3.17 20.34 -5.09
CA GLN A 102 -4.11 20.83 -6.10
C GLN A 102 -3.51 20.85 -7.51
N GLU A 103 -2.27 21.33 -7.65
CA GLU A 103 -1.55 21.31 -8.92
C GLU A 103 -1.26 19.89 -9.41
N VAL A 104 -0.84 18.96 -8.53
CA VAL A 104 -0.61 17.54 -8.88
C VAL A 104 -1.91 16.89 -9.34
N LEU A 105 -3.03 17.14 -8.66
CA LEU A 105 -4.32 16.58 -9.05
C LEU A 105 -4.80 17.12 -10.40
N THR A 106 -4.50 18.39 -10.71
CA THR A 106 -4.92 19.05 -11.95
C THR A 106 -4.05 18.65 -13.13
N LYS A 107 -2.73 18.72 -12.99
CA LYS A 107 -1.74 18.48 -14.06
C LYS A 107 -1.27 17.04 -14.14
N LYS A 108 -1.63 16.19 -13.17
CA LYS A 108 -1.14 14.80 -12.96
C LYS A 108 0.36 14.68 -12.65
N GLN A 109 1.17 15.69 -12.99
CA GLN A 109 2.58 15.81 -12.65
C GLN A 109 2.93 17.28 -12.40
N ILE A 110 3.99 17.52 -11.62
CA ILE A 110 4.56 18.86 -11.40
C ILE A 110 6.04 18.79 -11.74
N ASP A 111 6.46 19.67 -12.66
CA ASP A 111 7.87 19.88 -12.94
C ASP A 111 8.55 20.62 -11.79
N LEU A 112 9.83 20.32 -11.58
CA LEU A 112 10.66 20.95 -10.56
C LEU A 112 10.68 22.48 -10.69
N LYS A 113 10.63 22.99 -11.92
CA LYS A 113 10.54 24.44 -12.20
C LYS A 113 9.22 25.04 -11.69
N ASP A 114 8.11 24.35 -11.89
CA ASP A 114 6.80 24.80 -11.45
C ASP A 114 6.65 24.68 -9.93
N TYR A 115 7.24 23.64 -9.33
CA TYR A 115 7.36 23.51 -7.88
C TYR A 115 8.01 24.74 -7.22
N TYR A 116 9.17 25.19 -7.71
CA TYR A 116 9.81 26.39 -7.16
C TYR A 116 8.97 27.66 -7.36
N LYS A 117 8.21 27.77 -8.46
CA LYS A 117 7.28 28.89 -8.66
C LYS A 117 6.12 28.87 -7.65
N ILE A 118 5.59 27.69 -7.33
CA ILE A 118 4.48 27.54 -6.37
C ILE A 118 4.90 27.98 -4.96
N ILE A 119 6.11 27.62 -4.55
CA ILE A 119 6.63 27.92 -3.20
C ILE A 119 7.14 29.35 -3.12
N ASN A 120 7.73 29.87 -4.21
CA ASN A 120 8.28 31.23 -4.30
C ASN A 120 9.35 31.56 -3.22
N ASP A 121 9.86 30.54 -2.52
CA ASP A 121 10.99 30.62 -1.60
C ASP A 121 11.86 29.38 -1.83
N LYS A 122 13.07 29.62 -2.35
CA LYS A 122 14.01 28.56 -2.69
C LYS A 122 14.48 27.79 -1.45
N LYS A 123 14.71 28.46 -0.32
CA LYS A 123 15.21 27.81 0.90
C LYS A 123 14.15 26.88 1.49
N VAL A 124 12.90 27.36 1.56
CA VAL A 124 11.77 26.56 2.03
C VAL A 124 11.49 25.39 1.08
N ALA A 125 11.56 25.64 -0.22
CA ALA A 125 11.40 24.60 -1.24
C ALA A 125 12.45 23.50 -1.13
N ASP A 126 13.72 23.86 -0.92
CA ASP A 126 14.82 22.90 -0.76
C ASP A 126 14.67 22.10 0.55
N GLN A 127 14.25 22.74 1.65
CA GLN A 127 14.00 22.06 2.93
C GLN A 127 12.89 21.01 2.83
N ILE A 128 11.78 21.36 2.18
CA ILE A 128 10.65 20.45 1.92
C ILE A 128 11.11 19.26 1.07
N LEU A 129 11.86 19.53 0.00
CA LEU A 129 12.34 18.48 -0.90
C LEU A 129 13.30 17.54 -0.18
N GLN A 130 14.19 18.10 0.64
CA GLN A 130 15.14 17.34 1.44
C GLN A 130 14.45 16.48 2.50
N ALA A 131 13.43 17.00 3.19
CA ALA A 131 12.64 16.22 4.14
C ALA A 131 11.98 15.00 3.47
N SER A 132 11.52 15.16 2.23
CA SER A 132 10.88 14.11 1.43
C SER A 132 11.88 13.05 0.92
N VAL A 133 13.14 13.42 0.66
CA VAL A 133 14.18 12.52 0.10
C VAL A 133 15.00 11.81 1.19
N SER A 134 15.14 12.42 2.37
CA SER A 134 15.97 11.91 3.49
C SER A 134 15.59 10.48 3.92
N TRP A 135 14.32 10.11 3.79
CA TRP A 135 13.82 8.77 4.09
C TRP A 135 14.35 7.66 3.17
N LEU A 136 14.64 7.94 1.89
CA LEU A 136 15.26 6.95 0.96
C LEU A 136 16.64 6.50 1.43
N LYS A 137 17.40 7.40 2.06
CA LYS A 137 18.70 7.07 2.67
C LYS A 137 18.56 6.26 3.95
N LYS A 138 17.41 6.36 4.63
CA LYS A 138 17.14 5.66 5.89
C LYS A 138 16.66 4.22 5.67
N LEU A 139 16.07 3.91 4.51
CA LEU A 139 15.71 2.54 4.11
C LEU A 139 16.82 1.74 3.45
N SER A 140 17.89 2.39 2.97
CA SER A 140 19.05 1.71 2.38
C SER A 140 20.32 1.95 3.22
N PRO A 141 20.48 1.24 4.36
CA PRO A 141 21.76 1.24 5.07
C PRO A 141 22.86 0.47 4.32
N SER A 142 22.54 -0.22 3.22
CA SER A 142 23.44 -1.13 2.52
C SER A 142 24.33 -0.50 1.44
N SER A 143 24.28 0.82 1.21
CA SER A 143 25.13 1.49 0.20
C SER A 143 26.35 2.22 0.78
N LEU A 144 26.76 1.91 2.02
CA LEU A 144 27.96 2.46 2.66
C LEU A 144 28.78 1.36 3.35
N ALA A 145 29.14 0.32 2.59
CA ALA A 145 30.27 -0.55 2.89
C ALA A 145 31.22 -0.56 1.68
#